data_AF-G7YY25-F1
#
_entry.id   AF-G7YY25-F1
#
_cell.length_a   1.000
_cell.length_b   1.000
_cell.length_c   1.000
_cell.angle_alpha   90.00
_cell.angle_beta   90.00
_cell.angle_gamma   90.00
#
_symmetry.space_group_name_H-M   'P 1'
#
loop_
_entity.id
_entity.type
_entity.pdbx_description
1 polymer ?
#
loop_
_entity_poly.entity_id
_entity_poly.type
_entity_poly.pdbx_seq_one_letter_code
_entity_poly.pdbx_strand_id
1 'polypeptide(L)'
;MCIICGRNYLYPSNLKRHISAHEVSVSFMCEICGSIFRHRTNLNRHQKESHASQLGERTKPQCVECGKAFRDAYVLNRHMGSHSVENSCMCPTCSQVFPNRGALHKHKLLQHDKVPMDKVAKHECAVCNQWFEYTHVLKRHSAVHTKQRPFVC
;
A
#
# COMPACT_ATOMS: atom_id res chain seq x y z
N MET A 1 -1.17 16.41 -21.25
CA MET A 1 -2.50 16.54 -20.62
C MET A 1 -3.38 15.36 -21.04
N CYS A 2 -4.13 14.75 -20.12
CA CYS A 2 -5.12 13.73 -20.43
C CYS A 2 -6.43 14.40 -20.89
N ILE A 3 -6.92 14.02 -22.07
CA ILE A 3 -8.16 14.59 -22.63
C ILE A 3 -9.43 14.14 -21.90
N ILE A 4 -9.36 13.04 -21.14
CA ILE A 4 -10.52 12.45 -20.46
C ILE A 4 -10.71 13.01 -19.05
N CYS A 5 -9.62 13.27 -18.31
CA CYS A 5 -9.69 13.75 -16.93
C CYS A 5 -8.78 14.94 -16.59
N GLY A 6 -8.19 15.57 -17.61
CA GLY A 6 -7.39 16.80 -17.46
C GLY A 6 -6.03 16.64 -16.77
N ARG A 7 -5.66 15.45 -16.27
CA ARG A 7 -4.36 15.25 -15.59
C ARG A 7 -3.16 15.51 -16.48
N ASN A 8 -2.16 16.22 -15.95
CA ASN A 8 -0.90 16.49 -16.62
C ASN A 8 0.17 15.44 -16.33
N TYR A 9 0.97 15.13 -17.35
CA TYR A 9 2.02 14.12 -17.30
C TYR A 9 3.26 14.69 -17.99
N LEU A 10 4.41 14.59 -17.32
CA LEU A 10 5.71 15.07 -17.83
C LEU A 10 6.22 14.25 -19.03
N TYR A 11 5.88 12.96 -19.08
CA TYR A 11 6.39 12.04 -20.09
C TYR A 11 5.25 11.44 -20.93
N PRO A 12 5.39 11.38 -22.27
CA PRO A 12 4.38 10.78 -23.16
C PRO A 12 4.06 9.31 -22.82
N SER A 13 5.05 8.53 -22.37
CA SER A 13 4.85 7.13 -21.93
C SER A 13 3.91 7.02 -20.72
N ASN A 14 3.98 7.98 -19.80
CA ASN A 14 3.09 8.03 -18.64
C ASN A 14 1.68 8.46 -19.03
N LEU A 15 1.53 9.39 -19.97
CA LEU A 15 0.23 9.79 -20.51
C LEU A 15 -0.44 8.64 -21.26
N LYS A 16 0.29 7.94 -22.14
CA LYS A 16 -0.21 6.77 -22.87
C LYS A 16 -0.68 5.66 -21.92
N ARG A 17 0.11 5.35 -20.90
CA ARG A 17 -0.26 4.40 -19.84
C ARG A 17 -1.48 4.85 -19.04
N HIS A 18 -1.61 6.15 -18.78
CA HIS A 18 -2.77 6.67 -18.07
C HIS A 18 -4.05 6.55 -18.90
N ILE A 19 -4.00 6.95 -20.18
CA ILE A 19 -5.12 6.88 -21.13
C ILE A 19 -5.59 5.43 -21.31
N SER A 20 -4.66 4.47 -21.39
CA SER A 20 -4.97 3.03 -21.56
C SER A 20 -5.87 2.45 -20.47
N ALA A 21 -6.13 3.20 -19.41
CA ALA A 21 -7.01 2.72 -18.37
C ALA A 21 -8.12 3.69 -17.98
N HIS A 22 -8.40 4.61 -18.89
CA HIS A 22 -9.77 5.03 -19.18
C HIS A 22 -10.44 4.05 -20.17
N GLU A 23 -9.66 3.36 -21.01
CA GLU A 23 -10.17 2.29 -21.87
C GLU A 23 -10.28 0.97 -21.10
N VAL A 24 -11.49 0.41 -21.02
CA VAL A 24 -11.78 -0.89 -20.37
C VAL A 24 -11.07 -2.06 -21.08
N SER A 25 -10.59 -1.85 -22.31
CA SER A 25 -10.02 -2.86 -23.20
C SER A 25 -8.57 -3.24 -22.92
N VAL A 26 -7.79 -2.46 -22.16
CA VAL A 26 -6.37 -2.80 -21.84
C VAL A 26 -6.25 -3.46 -20.47
N SER A 27 -7.04 -4.52 -20.32
CA SER A 27 -7.10 -5.34 -19.12
C SER A 27 -6.20 -6.58 -19.31
N PHE A 28 -5.39 -6.91 -18.32
CA PHE A 28 -4.57 -8.13 -18.31
C PHE A 28 -5.20 -9.16 -17.37
N MET A 29 -5.70 -10.26 -17.92
CA MET A 29 -6.34 -11.33 -17.15
C MET A 29 -5.31 -12.37 -16.68
N CYS A 30 -5.47 -12.85 -15.46
CA CYS A 30 -4.74 -14.02 -14.96
C CYS A 30 -5.39 -15.29 -15.48
N GLU A 31 -4.67 -16.08 -16.27
CA GLU A 31 -5.21 -17.34 -16.83
C GLU A 31 -5.46 -18.43 -15.77
N ILE A 32 -4.90 -18.28 -14.56
CA ILE A 32 -5.04 -19.27 -13.49
C ILE A 32 -6.30 -19.05 -12.66
N CYS A 33 -6.69 -17.80 -12.41
CA CYS A 33 -7.83 -17.47 -11.54
C CYS A 33 -8.82 -16.46 -12.13
N GLY A 34 -8.62 -16.01 -13.37
CA GLY A 34 -9.49 -15.05 -14.05
C GLY A 34 -9.39 -13.61 -13.54
N SER A 35 -8.54 -13.30 -12.55
CA SER A 35 -8.41 -11.95 -11.99
C SER A 35 -7.92 -10.95 -13.03
N ILE A 36 -8.53 -9.76 -13.07
CA ILE A 36 -8.27 -8.73 -14.08
C ILE A 36 -7.42 -7.60 -13.50
N PHE A 37 -6.35 -7.22 -14.21
CA PHE A 37 -5.42 -6.18 -13.80
C PHE A 37 -5.28 -5.09 -14.85
N ARG A 38 -5.29 -3.84 -14.40
CA ARG A 38 -5.06 -2.64 -15.23
C ARG A 38 -3.67 -2.58 -15.88
N HIS A 39 -2.69 -3.27 -15.32
CA HIS A 39 -1.29 -3.21 -15.77
C HIS A 39 -0.64 -4.59 -15.76
N ARG A 40 0.15 -4.91 -16.79
CA ARG A 40 0.85 -6.19 -16.90
C ARG A 40 1.84 -6.43 -15.76
N THR A 41 2.45 -5.37 -15.22
CA THR A 41 3.29 -5.46 -14.01
C THR A 41 2.51 -5.92 -12.78
N ASN A 42 1.24 -5.52 -12.65
CA ASN A 42 0.37 -5.96 -11.57
C ASN A 42 -0.06 -7.42 -11.76
N LEU A 43 -0.39 -7.83 -12.99
CA LEU A 43 -0.68 -9.23 -13.32
C LEU A 43 0.52 -10.14 -13.00
N ASN A 44 1.71 -9.79 -13.50
CA ASN A 44 2.93 -10.56 -13.24
C ASN A 44 3.23 -10.66 -11.74
N ARG A 45 3.00 -9.57 -10.98
CA ARG A 45 3.16 -9.58 -9.53
C ARG A 45 2.13 -10.51 -8.87
N HIS A 46 0.86 -10.42 -9.26
CA HIS A 46 -0.19 -11.29 -8.75
C HIS A 46 0.11 -12.76 -9.03
N GLN A 47 0.52 -13.12 -10.26
CA GLN A 47 0.90 -14.49 -10.59
C GLN A 47 2.05 -15.01 -9.71
N LYS A 48 3.05 -14.16 -9.45
CA LYS A 48 4.16 -14.50 -8.53
C LYS A 48 3.75 -14.62 -7.07
N GLU A 49 2.74 -13.88 -6.61
CA GLU A 49 2.36 -13.84 -5.20
C GLU A 49 1.26 -14.86 -4.85
N SER A 50 0.30 -15.05 -5.75
CA SER A 50 -0.90 -15.86 -5.55
C SER A 50 -0.81 -17.24 -6.19
N HIS A 51 0.03 -17.41 -7.22
CA HIS A 51 0.17 -18.65 -7.99
C HIS A 51 1.61 -19.17 -7.99
N ALA A 52 2.43 -18.76 -7.01
CA ALA A 52 3.83 -19.16 -6.89
C ALA A 52 4.02 -20.69 -6.87
N SER A 53 3.15 -21.41 -6.17
CA SER A 53 3.18 -22.88 -6.09
C SER A 53 2.83 -23.55 -7.42
N GLN A 54 2.12 -22.86 -8.31
CA GLN A 54 1.69 -23.38 -9.62
C GLN A 54 2.66 -23.01 -10.75
N LEU A 55 3.43 -21.93 -10.59
CA LEU A 55 4.38 -21.42 -11.59
C LEU A 55 5.84 -21.89 -11.37
N GLY A 56 6.06 -22.78 -10.41
CA GLY A 56 7.40 -23.21 -9.98
C GLY A 56 7.93 -22.42 -8.79
N GLU A 57 8.66 -23.11 -7.91
CA GLU A 57 9.11 -22.58 -6.64
C GLU A 57 10.04 -21.38 -6.83
N ARG A 58 9.57 -20.20 -6.39
CA ARG A 58 10.37 -18.98 -6.36
C ARG A 58 10.51 -18.55 -4.90
N THR A 59 11.73 -18.60 -4.39
CA THR A 59 12.01 -18.20 -3.02
C THR A 59 11.70 -16.71 -2.84
N LYS A 60 10.91 -16.39 -1.83
CA LYS A 60 10.62 -15.00 -1.47
C LYS A 60 11.93 -14.34 -1.03
N PRO A 61 12.26 -13.13 -1.50
CA PRO A 61 13.43 -12.41 -1.02
C PRO A 61 13.35 -12.21 0.50
N GLN A 62 14.38 -12.62 1.23
CA GLN A 62 14.45 -12.56 2.68
C GLN A 62 15.43 -11.49 3.14
N CYS A 63 15.09 -10.82 4.25
CA CYS A 63 16.02 -9.95 4.96
C CYS A 63 17.09 -10.79 5.64
N VAL A 64 18.35 -10.49 5.37
CA VAL A 64 19.49 -11.19 5.97
C VAL A 64 19.62 -10.90 7.47
N GLU A 65 19.17 -9.72 7.92
CA GLU A 65 19.28 -9.28 9.32
C GLU A 65 18.21 -9.91 10.23
N CYS A 66 16.99 -10.10 9.73
CA CYS A 66 15.85 -10.55 10.56
C CYS A 66 15.06 -11.73 9.99
N GLY A 67 15.49 -12.32 8.87
CA GLY A 67 14.85 -13.47 8.24
C GLY A 67 13.47 -13.19 7.64
N LYS A 68 12.93 -11.96 7.73
CA LYS A 68 11.61 -11.64 7.18
C LYS A 68 11.58 -11.82 5.68
N ALA A 69 10.61 -12.58 5.18
CA ALA A 69 10.35 -12.74 3.76
C ALA A 69 9.47 -11.59 3.21
N PHE A 70 9.82 -11.09 2.03
CA PHE A 70 9.12 -10.02 1.33
C PHE A 70 8.60 -10.50 -0.02
N ARG A 71 7.58 -9.79 -0.53
CA ARG A 71 6.94 -10.13 -1.80
C ARG A 71 7.82 -9.83 -3.02
N ASP A 72 8.69 -8.82 -2.91
CA ASP A 72 9.57 -8.39 -3.99
C ASP A 72 10.85 -7.73 -3.42
N ALA A 73 11.87 -7.63 -4.28
CA ALA A 73 13.17 -7.07 -3.91
C ALA A 73 13.10 -5.56 -3.58
N TYR A 74 12.17 -4.82 -4.17
CA TYR A 74 12.00 -3.39 -3.90
C TYR A 74 11.52 -3.15 -2.46
N VAL A 75 10.54 -3.95 -2.00
CA VAL A 75 10.04 -3.88 -0.62
C VAL A 75 11.09 -4.36 0.36
N LEU A 76 11.83 -5.43 0.05
CA LEU A 76 12.97 -5.85 0.87
C LEU A 76 14.00 -4.71 0.99
N ASN A 77 14.43 -4.10 -0.12
CA ASN A 77 15.40 -3.02 -0.09
C ASN A 77 14.92 -1.82 0.75
N ARG A 78 13.65 -1.46 0.62
CA ARG A 78 13.04 -0.43 1.49
C ARG A 78 13.02 -0.83 2.96
N HIS A 79 12.80 -2.11 3.25
CA HIS A 79 12.85 -2.64 4.62
C HIS A 79 14.26 -2.65 5.19
N MET A 80 15.30 -2.91 4.38
CA MET A 80 16.70 -2.83 4.84
C MET A 80 17.02 -1.46 5.45
N GLY A 81 16.42 -0.38 4.93
CA GLY A 81 16.53 0.96 5.51
C GLY A 81 16.01 1.06 6.96
N SER A 82 15.10 0.19 7.40
CA SER A 82 14.62 0.18 8.79
C SER A 82 15.61 -0.43 9.79
N HIS A 83 16.61 -1.17 9.31
CA HIS A 83 17.70 -1.69 10.16
C HIS A 83 18.84 -0.69 10.33
N SER A 84 18.91 0.34 9.47
CA SER A 84 20.00 1.32 9.49
C SER A 84 19.58 2.61 10.19
N VAL A 85 20.38 3.03 11.17
CA VAL A 85 20.27 4.34 11.83
C VAL A 85 20.48 5.47 10.80
N GLU A 86 21.31 5.24 9.78
CA GLU A 86 21.63 6.22 8.74
C GLU A 86 20.45 6.49 7.78
N ASN A 87 19.58 5.50 7.59
CA ASN A 87 18.34 5.63 6.81
C ASN A 87 17.13 6.07 7.65
N SER A 88 17.33 6.26 8.96
CA SER A 88 16.29 6.74 9.84
C SER A 88 16.06 8.23 9.61
N CYS A 89 14.81 8.66 9.77
CA CYS A 89 14.38 10.02 9.55
C CYS A 89 14.11 10.68 10.90
N MET A 90 14.91 11.69 11.26
CA MET A 90 14.71 12.47 12.48
C MET A 90 13.63 13.53 12.29
N CYS A 91 12.76 13.70 13.28
CA CYS A 91 11.86 14.82 13.32
C CYS A 91 12.63 16.11 13.66
N PRO A 92 12.61 17.15 12.82
CA PRO A 92 13.31 18.40 13.10
C PRO A 92 12.71 19.20 14.27
N THR A 93 11.50 18.85 14.73
CA THR A 93 10.78 19.59 15.77
C THR A 93 10.97 19.00 17.17
N CYS A 94 11.07 17.67 17.30
CA CYS A 94 11.23 16.98 18.59
C CYS A 94 12.40 15.99 18.63
N SER A 95 13.20 15.93 17.57
CA SER A 95 14.36 15.04 17.43
C SER A 95 14.07 13.54 17.54
N GLN A 96 12.80 13.13 17.51
CA GLN A 96 12.43 11.71 17.53
C GLN A 96 12.81 11.03 16.20
N VAL A 97 13.36 9.82 16.29
CA VAL A 97 13.90 9.07 15.14
C VAL A 97 12.87 8.05 14.64
N PHE A 98 12.66 8.00 13.33
CA PHE A 98 11.70 7.12 12.68
C PHE A 98 12.36 6.22 11.62
N PRO A 99 11.87 4.99 11.42
CA PRO A 99 12.49 4.03 10.51
C PRO A 99 12.28 4.33 9.02
N ASN A 100 11.39 5.28 8.67
CA ASN A 100 11.19 5.72 7.28
C ASN A 100 10.46 7.07 7.21
N ARG A 101 10.52 7.72 6.03
CA ARG A 101 9.86 9.01 5.76
C ARG A 101 8.34 9.01 5.97
N GLY A 102 7.67 7.88 5.72
CA GLY A 102 6.23 7.77 5.90
C GLY A 102 5.82 7.83 7.37
N ALA A 103 6.56 7.14 8.24
CA ALA A 103 6.37 7.19 9.69
C ALA A 103 6.65 8.59 10.24
N LEU A 104 7.74 9.23 9.80
CA LEU A 104 8.04 10.62 10.17
C LEU A 104 6.94 11.59 9.72
N HIS A 105 6.45 11.47 8.49
CA HIS A 105 5.39 12.35 7.97
C HIS A 105 4.11 12.23 8.81
N LYS A 106 3.70 11.01 9.16
CA LYS A 106 2.55 10.80 10.05
C LYS A 106 2.76 11.40 11.43
N HIS A 107 3.94 11.21 12.01
CA HIS A 107 4.29 11.80 13.29
C HIS A 107 4.19 13.34 13.24
N LYS A 108 4.78 13.98 12.23
CA LYS A 108 4.69 15.44 12.04
C LYS A 108 3.24 15.92 11.94
N LEU A 109 2.45 15.24 11.12
CA LEU A 109 1.04 15.57 10.89
C LEU A 109 0.23 15.56 12.20
N LEU A 110 0.45 14.54 13.04
CA LEU A 110 -0.32 14.32 14.26
C LEU A 110 0.20 15.10 15.47
N GLN A 111 1.52 15.32 15.57
CA GLN A 111 2.16 15.86 16.79
C GLN A 111 2.60 17.32 16.65
N HIS A 112 2.89 17.80 15.43
CA HIS A 112 3.46 19.13 15.22
C HIS A 112 2.57 20.03 14.36
N ASP A 113 1.99 19.47 13.29
CA ASP A 113 1.20 20.27 12.36
C ASP A 113 -0.23 20.52 12.86
N LYS A 114 -0.59 19.98 14.04
CA LYS A 114 -1.92 20.07 14.71
C LYS A 114 -3.05 20.14 13.68
N VAL A 115 -3.00 19.27 12.66
CA VAL A 115 -4.02 19.32 11.61
C VAL A 115 -5.34 19.02 12.30
N PRO A 116 -6.33 19.93 12.20
CA PRO A 116 -7.59 19.77 12.88
C PRO A 116 -8.16 18.39 12.56
N MET A 117 -8.50 17.63 13.61
CA MET A 117 -8.91 16.22 13.48
C MET A 117 -10.13 16.05 12.57
N ASP A 118 -10.88 17.13 12.33
CA ASP A 118 -12.00 17.32 11.41
C ASP A 118 -11.60 17.28 9.92
N LYS A 119 -10.33 17.49 9.56
CA LYS A 119 -9.83 17.34 8.18
C LYS A 119 -9.21 15.99 7.89
N VAL A 120 -9.01 15.16 8.92
CA VAL A 120 -8.65 13.75 8.72
C VAL A 120 -9.96 13.04 8.37
N ALA A 121 -10.06 12.49 7.16
CA ALA A 121 -11.24 11.75 6.74
C ALA A 121 -11.50 10.60 7.73
N LYS A 122 -12.44 10.79 8.65
CA LYS A 122 -12.82 9.77 9.62
C LYS A 122 -13.84 8.84 8.99
N HIS A 123 -13.75 7.58 9.35
CA HIS A 123 -14.69 6.55 8.95
C HIS A 123 -15.49 6.13 10.17
N GLU A 124 -16.80 6.36 10.13
CA GLU A 124 -17.72 6.01 11.21
C GLU A 124 -18.15 4.54 11.13
N CYS A 125 -18.20 3.88 12.27
CA CYS A 125 -18.82 2.57 12.41
C CYS A 125 -20.34 2.72 12.50
N ALA A 126 -21.07 2.23 11.50
CA ALA A 126 -22.53 2.31 11.46
C ALA A 126 -23.27 1.54 12.58
N VAL A 127 -22.55 0.72 13.38
CA VAL A 127 -23.16 -0.09 14.46
C VAL A 127 -23.03 0.59 15.83
N CYS A 128 -21.90 1.25 16.10
CA CYS A 128 -21.63 1.86 17.41
C CYS A 128 -21.19 3.32 17.34
N ASN A 129 -21.24 3.93 16.15
CA ASN A 129 -20.90 5.32 15.86
C ASN A 129 -19.50 5.76 16.33
N GLN A 130 -18.57 4.79 16.46
CA GLN A 130 -17.18 5.09 16.73
C GLN A 130 -16.46 5.53 15.45
N TRP A 131 -15.58 6.51 15.60
CA TRP A 131 -14.84 7.13 14.51
C TRP A 131 -13.43 6.56 14.41
N PHE A 132 -13.00 6.22 13.19
CA PHE A 132 -11.68 5.66 12.91
C PHE A 132 -10.93 6.49 11.88
N GLU A 133 -9.62 6.63 12.08
CA GLU A 133 -8.73 7.37 11.17
C GLU A 133 -8.57 6.70 9.80
N TYR A 134 -8.72 5.37 9.73
CA TYR A 134 -8.51 4.62 8.49
C TYR A 134 -9.59 3.57 8.24
N THR A 135 -10.00 3.41 6.98
CA THR A 135 -10.95 2.38 6.54
C THR A 135 -10.58 0.97 6.97
N HIS A 136 -9.30 0.60 6.94
CA HIS A 136 -8.85 -0.74 7.33
C HIS A 136 -8.97 -0.99 8.85
N VAL A 137 -8.83 0.07 9.67
CA VAL A 137 -9.04 -0.02 11.12
C VAL A 137 -10.54 -0.15 11.41
N LEU A 138 -11.38 0.64 10.73
CA LEU A 138 -12.84 0.50 10.81
C LEU A 138 -13.26 -0.93 10.42
N LYS A 139 -12.80 -1.47 9.29
CA LYS A 139 -13.15 -2.84 8.85
C LYS A 139 -12.80 -3.90 9.90
N ARG A 140 -11.62 -3.80 10.54
CA ARG A 140 -11.24 -4.69 11.63
C ARG A 140 -12.13 -4.53 12.85
N HIS A 141 -12.51 -3.30 13.19
CA HIS A 141 -13.44 -3.02 14.27
C HIS A 141 -14.86 -3.54 13.96
N SER A 142 -15.38 -3.34 12.74
CA SER A 142 -16.69 -3.84 12.31
C SER A 142 -16.80 -5.37 12.36
N ALA A 143 -15.67 -6.07 12.27
CA ALA A 143 -15.61 -7.52 12.44
C ALA A 143 -15.97 -7.97 13.88
N VAL A 144 -15.78 -7.11 14.88
CA VAL A 144 -16.19 -7.36 16.28
C VAL A 144 -17.72 -7.40 16.38
N HIS A 145 -18.41 -6.52 15.65
CA HIS A 145 -19.88 -6.45 15.65
C HIS A 145 -20.53 -7.60 14.88
N THR A 146 -19.87 -8.08 13.82
CA THR A 146 -20.42 -9.15 12.97
C THR A 146 -20.08 -10.56 13.46
N LYS A 147 -19.31 -10.70 14.56
CA LYS A 147 -18.73 -11.98 15.05
C LYS A 147 -17.96 -12.78 14.00
N GLN A 148 -17.72 -12.23 12.81
CA GLN A 148 -16.91 -12.86 11.78
C GLN A 148 -15.46 -12.53 12.06
N ARG A 149 -14.66 -13.51 12.47
CA ARG A 149 -13.20 -13.38 12.45
C ARG A 149 -12.77 -13.24 10.99
N PRO A 150 -12.23 -12.08 10.54
CA PRO A 150 -11.85 -11.89 9.15
C PRO A 150 -10.53 -12.61 8.81
N PHE A 151 -9.87 -13.20 9.79
CA PHE A 151 -8.68 -14.01 9.63
C PHE A 151 -8.92 -15.38 10.25
N VAL A 152 -9.03 -16.39 9.39
CA VAL A 152 -8.93 -17.79 9.77
C VAL A 152 -7.42 -18.08 9.91
N CYS A 153 -7.03 -18.72 11.00
CA CYS A 153 -5.66 -19.11 11.29
C CYS A 153 -5.23 -20.28 10.41
#